data_AF-A0AAW0SLC2-F1
#
_entry.id   AF-A0AAW0SLC2-F1
#
_cell.length_a   1.000
_cell.length_b   1.000
_cell.length_c   1.000
_cell.angle_alpha   90.00
_cell.angle_beta   90.00
_cell.angle_gamma   90.00
#
_symmetry.space_group_name_H-M   'P 1'
#
loop_
_entity.id
_entity.type
_entity.pdbx_description
1 polymer ?
#
loop_
_entity_poly.entity_id
_entity_poly.type
_entity_poly.pdbx_seq_one_letter_code
_entity_poly.pdbx_strand_id
1 'polypeptide(L)'
;MISRQRNKTSLIKDLMAASEGAASLVVQTHSERLKEEQKRENQKKKEQELALAAKASEFSSGVKMGFANMSSAPVKPVKEELYRYEPPILSATLPAPSWDELEEGGYLHHVRRASPQAMAGGYSEHYACLRALQDFMSSHFLS
;
A
#
# COMPACT_ATOMS: atom_id res chain seq x y z
N MET A 1 -27.21 23.03 13.51
CA MET A 1 -27.58 22.28 14.75
C MET A 1 -28.32 23.23 15.66
N ILE A 2 -29.64 23.12 15.64
CA ILE A 2 -30.52 23.91 16.50
C ILE A 2 -30.32 23.43 17.95
N SER A 3 -29.70 24.28 18.78
CA SER A 3 -29.47 23.96 20.19
C SER A 3 -30.79 24.01 20.95
N ARG A 4 -31.09 22.98 21.77
CA ARG A 4 -32.31 22.91 22.61
C ARG A 4 -32.51 24.18 23.44
N GLN A 5 -31.43 24.84 23.84
CA GLN A 5 -31.50 26.08 24.61
C GLN A 5 -32.00 27.26 23.78
N ARG A 6 -31.62 27.35 22.49
CA ARG A 6 -32.06 28.44 21.59
C ARG A 6 -33.53 28.33 21.22
N ASN A 7 -34.05 27.11 21.08
CA ASN A 7 -35.48 26.89 20.82
C ASN A 7 -36.36 27.25 22.02
N LYS A 8 -35.89 26.91 23.22
CA LYS A 8 -36.58 27.27 24.45
C LYS A 8 -36.66 28.79 24.59
N THR A 9 -35.55 29.49 24.41
CA THR A 9 -35.54 30.95 24.56
C THR A 9 -36.30 31.67 23.46
N SER A 10 -36.34 31.14 22.22
CA SER A 10 -37.14 31.73 21.14
C SER A 10 -38.64 31.56 21.38
N LEU A 11 -39.09 30.38 21.80
CA LEU A 11 -40.50 30.14 22.12
C LEU A 11 -40.96 31.02 23.29
N ILE A 12 -40.14 31.17 24.33
CA ILE A 12 -40.46 32.04 25.46
C ILE A 12 -40.59 33.50 25.02
N LYS A 13 -39.76 33.99 24.09
CA LYS A 13 -39.89 35.34 23.52
C LYS A 13 -41.17 35.52 22.71
N ASP A 14 -41.51 34.54 21.88
CA ASP A 14 -42.74 34.57 21.07
C ASP A 14 -43.99 34.58 21.97
N LEU A 15 -43.97 33.83 23.08
CA LEU A 15 -45.04 33.83 24.07
C LEU A 15 -45.11 35.13 24.88
N MET A 16 -43.97 35.75 25.21
CA MET A 16 -43.96 37.05 25.91
C MET A 16 -44.43 38.20 25.01
N ALA A 17 -44.16 38.14 23.71
CA ALA A 17 -44.59 39.16 22.75
C ALA A 17 -46.10 39.07 22.43
N ALA A 18 -46.67 37.87 22.49
CA ALA A 18 -48.09 37.64 22.29
C ALA A 18 -48.86 37.76 23.62
N SER A 19 -49.02 38.96 24.17
CA SER A 19 -49.77 39.16 25.43
C SER A 19 -51.28 38.99 25.29
N GLU A 20 -51.82 39.00 24.07
CA GLU A 20 -53.27 39.05 23.79
C GLU A 20 -53.75 37.93 22.84
N GLY A 21 -52.88 36.96 22.51
CA GLY A 21 -53.19 35.85 21.61
C GLY A 21 -53.39 34.51 22.32
N ALA A 22 -54.15 33.59 21.70
CA ALA A 22 -54.28 32.23 22.19
C ALA A 22 -52.92 31.51 22.13
N ALA A 23 -52.36 31.16 23.29
CA ALA A 23 -51.04 30.52 23.42
C ALA A 23 -50.87 29.27 22.53
N SER A 24 -51.97 28.52 22.29
CA SER A 24 -51.98 27.35 21.41
C SER A 24 -51.56 27.67 19.98
N LEU A 25 -51.95 28.83 19.44
CA LEU A 25 -51.63 29.24 18.07
C LEU A 25 -50.14 29.60 17.93
N VAL A 26 -49.58 30.26 18.95
CA VAL A 26 -48.15 30.61 19.00
C VAL A 26 -47.28 29.35 19.05
N VAL A 27 -47.68 28.35 19.84
CA VAL A 27 -46.96 27.07 19.91
C VAL A 27 -47.05 26.33 18.57
N GLN A 28 -48.22 26.32 17.92
CA GLN A 28 -48.40 25.66 16.63
C GLN A 28 -47.53 26.29 15.54
N THR A 29 -47.59 27.62 15.40
CA THR A 29 -46.79 28.37 14.41
C THR A 29 -45.28 28.23 14.64
N HIS A 30 -44.83 28.21 15.91
CA HIS A 30 -43.43 27.94 16.24
C HIS A 30 -43.00 26.53 15.84
N SER A 31 -43.86 25.53 16.07
CA SER A 31 -43.59 24.15 15.67
C SER A 31 -43.49 23.97 14.14
N GLU A 32 -44.30 24.71 13.38
CA GLU A 32 -44.26 24.71 11.92
C GLU A 32 -42.98 25.38 11.41
N ARG A 33 -42.61 26.53 11.98
CA ARG A 33 -41.36 27.23 11.67
C ARG A 33 -40.13 26.37 11.93
N LEU A 34 -40.10 25.62 13.05
CA LEU A 34 -39.02 24.68 13.35
C LEU A 34 -38.91 23.54 12.32
N LYS A 35 -40.05 23.00 11.87
CA LYS A 35 -40.08 21.96 10.84
C LYS A 35 -39.55 22.48 9.50
N GLU A 36 -39.89 23.70 9.12
CA GLU A 36 -39.38 24.34 7.90
C GLU A 36 -37.88 24.62 7.98
N GLU A 37 -37.42 25.14 9.12
CA GLU A 37 -36.00 25.42 9.33
C GLU A 37 -35.16 24.12 9.31
N GLN A 38 -35.67 23.05 9.91
CA GLN A 38 -35.04 21.74 9.87
C GLN A 38 -35.02 21.14 8.45
N LYS A 39 -36.09 21.30 7.67
CA LYS A 39 -36.10 20.92 6.25
C LYS A 39 -35.04 21.70 5.46
N ARG A 40 -34.91 23.01 5.71
CA ARG A 40 -33.91 23.87 5.06
C ARG A 40 -32.48 23.52 5.46
N GLU A 41 -32.21 23.22 6.73
CA GLU A 41 -30.90 22.74 7.18
C GLU A 41 -30.55 21.39 6.52
N ASN A 42 -31.51 20.47 6.42
CA ASN A 42 -31.30 19.17 5.77
C ASN A 42 -31.05 19.30 4.26
N GLN A 43 -31.72 20.22 3.58
CA GLN A 43 -31.48 20.49 2.16
C GLN A 43 -30.09 21.09 1.92
N LYS A 44 -29.67 22.06 2.75
CA LYS A 44 -28.32 22.63 2.69
C LYS A 44 -27.23 21.60 2.94
N LYS A 45 -27.44 20.66 3.88
CA LYS A 45 -26.50 19.57 4.12
C LYS A 45 -26.36 18.65 2.91
N LYS A 46 -27.48 18.27 2.29
CA LYS A 46 -27.46 17.45 1.06
C LYS A 46 -26.76 18.16 -0.10
N GLU A 47 -27.00 19.46 -0.28
CA GLU A 47 -26.32 20.26 -1.29
C GLU A 47 -24.81 20.40 -1.03
N GLN A 48 -24.41 20.55 0.24
CA GLN A 48 -22.99 20.56 0.63
C GLN A 48 -22.32 19.20 0.42
N GLU A 49 -22.97 18.10 0.77
CA GLU A 49 -22.45 16.74 0.52
C GLU A 49 -22.28 16.48 -0.97
N LEU A 50 -23.23 16.88 -1.80
CA LEU A 50 -23.13 16.76 -3.25
C LEU A 50 -22.00 17.62 -3.83
N ALA A 51 -21.84 18.85 -3.34
CA ALA A 51 -20.77 19.76 -3.76
C ALA A 51 -19.38 19.31 -3.31
N LEU A 52 -19.28 18.64 -2.15
CA LEU A 52 -18.04 18.05 -1.65
C LEU A 52 -17.68 16.79 -2.44
N ALA A 53 -18.67 15.95 -2.78
CA ALA A 53 -18.48 14.78 -3.64
C ALA A 53 -18.01 15.17 -5.06
N ALA A 54 -18.55 16.25 -5.62
CA ALA A 54 -18.11 16.78 -6.91
C ALA A 54 -16.69 17.38 -6.90
N LYS A 55 -16.19 17.81 -5.73
CA LYS A 55 -14.84 18.38 -5.55
C LYS A 55 -13.78 17.35 -5.17
N ALA A 56 -14.18 16.12 -4.82
CA ALA A 56 -13.28 15.09 -4.31
C ALA A 56 -12.43 14.39 -5.39
N SER A 57 -12.50 14.80 -6.66
CA SER A 57 -11.79 14.12 -7.76
C SER A 57 -10.46 14.77 -8.19
N GLU A 58 -10.04 15.90 -7.63
CA GLU A 58 -8.78 16.53 -8.01
C GLU A 58 -7.96 16.93 -6.80
N PHE A 59 -6.85 16.23 -6.61
CA PHE A 59 -5.81 16.59 -5.65
C PHE A 59 -5.08 17.85 -6.14
N SER A 60 -5.68 19.00 -5.93
CA SER A 60 -5.04 20.30 -6.14
C SER A 60 -4.30 20.69 -4.87
N SER A 61 -2.98 20.57 -4.88
CA SER A 61 -2.14 21.25 -3.89
C SER A 61 -2.50 22.73 -3.91
N GLY A 62 -3.06 23.25 -2.81
CA GLY A 62 -3.70 24.57 -2.69
C GLY A 62 -2.81 25.80 -2.90
N VAL A 63 -1.69 25.65 -3.61
CA VAL A 63 -0.82 26.73 -4.07
C VAL A 63 -0.73 26.61 -5.60
N LYS A 64 -1.16 27.66 -6.32
CA LYS A 64 -0.84 27.82 -7.74
C LYS A 64 0.65 28.12 -7.87
N MET A 65 1.50 27.10 -7.69
CA MET A 65 2.91 27.19 -8.07
C MET A 65 2.93 27.29 -9.59
N GLY A 66 3.35 28.45 -10.09
CA GLY A 66 3.42 28.73 -11.51
C GLY A 66 4.36 27.76 -12.23
N PHE A 67 3.83 26.63 -12.70
CA PHE A 67 4.51 25.72 -13.63
C PHE A 67 4.58 26.27 -15.05
N ALA A 68 4.55 27.61 -15.23
CA ALA A 68 4.55 28.23 -16.55
C ALA A 68 5.84 27.95 -17.35
N ASN A 69 6.94 27.54 -16.70
CA ASN A 69 8.25 27.38 -17.36
C ASN A 69 8.96 26.05 -17.07
N MET A 70 8.27 25.00 -16.58
CA MET A 70 8.89 23.67 -16.60
C MET A 70 8.52 22.98 -17.91
N SER A 71 9.18 23.41 -18.99
CA SER A 71 9.37 22.55 -20.14
C SER A 71 10.33 21.44 -19.71
N SER A 72 9.82 20.45 -18.95
CA SER A 72 10.50 19.16 -18.90
C SER A 72 10.23 18.53 -20.24
N ALA A 73 11.25 18.49 -21.11
CA ALA A 73 11.19 17.65 -22.29
C ALA A 73 10.69 16.27 -21.84
N PRO A 74 9.72 15.64 -22.55
CA PRO A 74 9.24 14.33 -22.16
C PRO A 74 10.44 13.39 -22.15
N VAL A 75 10.89 13.03 -20.95
CA VAL A 75 11.85 11.96 -20.76
C VAL A 75 11.15 10.75 -21.32
N LYS A 76 11.59 10.29 -22.50
CA LYS A 76 11.11 9.04 -23.07
C LYS A 76 11.39 8.00 -21.98
N PRO A 77 10.37 7.33 -21.41
CA PRO A 77 10.64 6.24 -20.51
C PRO A 77 11.40 5.20 -21.31
N VAL A 78 12.70 5.07 -21.03
CA VAL A 78 13.47 3.96 -21.56
C VAL A 78 12.81 2.73 -20.95
N LYS A 79 12.14 1.94 -21.78
CA LYS A 79 11.70 0.59 -21.40
C LYS A 79 12.97 -0.25 -21.35
N GLU A 80 13.73 -0.10 -20.27
CA GLU A 80 14.80 -1.04 -19.97
C GLU A 80 14.11 -2.37 -19.64
N GLU A 81 14.37 -3.38 -20.46
CA GLU A 81 13.94 -4.72 -20.13
C GLU A 81 14.68 -5.14 -18.86
N LEU A 82 13.93 -5.54 -17.83
CA LEU A 82 14.52 -6.03 -16.60
C LEU A 82 15.42 -7.22 -16.93
N TYR A 83 16.69 -7.14 -16.53
CA TYR A 83 17.62 -8.24 -16.73
C TYR A 83 17.06 -9.53 -16.14
N ARG A 84 16.98 -10.56 -16.98
CA ARG A 84 16.65 -11.93 -16.57
C ARG A 84 17.93 -12.74 -16.53
N TYR A 85 18.21 -13.33 -15.37
CA TYR A 85 19.33 -14.23 -15.23
C TYR A 85 19.08 -15.51 -16.02
N GLU A 86 19.95 -15.80 -16.98
CA GLU A 86 20.01 -17.07 -17.68
C GLU A 86 21.24 -17.84 -17.17
N PRO A 87 21.06 -19.04 -16.58
CA PRO A 87 22.18 -19.87 -16.15
C PRO A 87 23.09 -20.19 -17.34
N PRO A 88 24.43 -20.18 -17.15
CA PRO A 88 25.35 -20.54 -18.22
C PRO A 88 25.16 -22.01 -18.61
N ILE A 89 25.18 -22.28 -19.92
CA ILE A 89 25.20 -23.65 -20.44
C ILE A 89 26.62 -24.19 -20.26
N LEU A 90 26.79 -25.08 -19.29
CA LEU A 90 28.05 -25.82 -19.11
C LEU A 90 28.08 -27.01 -20.08
N SER A 91 29.25 -27.33 -20.64
CA SER A 91 29.43 -28.51 -21.49
C SER A 91 29.08 -29.80 -20.75
N ALA A 92 28.70 -30.85 -21.51
CA ALA A 92 28.09 -32.10 -21.05
C ALA A 92 28.38 -32.42 -19.59
N THR A 93 27.36 -32.24 -18.75
CA THR A 93 27.40 -32.58 -17.33
C THR A 93 27.64 -34.07 -17.23
N LEU A 94 28.90 -34.44 -16.98
CA LEU A 94 29.24 -35.79 -16.54
C LEU A 94 28.34 -36.09 -15.33
N PRO A 95 27.81 -37.32 -15.19
CA PRO A 95 26.85 -37.64 -14.14
C PRO A 95 27.48 -37.48 -12.75
N ALA A 96 27.40 -36.26 -12.22
CA ALA A 96 27.91 -35.87 -10.92
C ALA A 96 26.74 -35.82 -9.94
N PRO A 97 26.94 -36.28 -8.69
CA PRO A 97 25.90 -36.20 -7.68
C PRO A 97 25.51 -34.75 -7.40
N SER A 98 24.24 -34.54 -7.06
CA SER A 98 23.77 -33.26 -6.55
C SER A 98 24.33 -32.98 -5.15
N TRP A 99 24.17 -31.74 -4.66
CA TRP A 99 24.66 -31.34 -3.35
C TRP A 99 24.08 -32.20 -2.21
N ASP A 100 22.78 -32.49 -2.26
CA ASP A 100 22.09 -33.27 -1.24
C ASP A 100 22.47 -34.76 -1.33
N GLU A 101 22.69 -35.28 -2.54
CA GLU A 101 23.10 -36.66 -2.79
C GLU A 101 24.49 -37.00 -2.23
N LEU A 102 25.34 -35.99 -1.97
CA LEU A 102 26.67 -36.22 -1.38
C LEU A 102 26.58 -36.75 0.04
N GLU A 103 25.63 -36.23 0.83
CA GLU A 103 25.43 -36.63 2.22
C GLU A 103 24.72 -37.98 2.28
N GLU A 104 23.62 -38.13 1.53
CA GLU A 104 22.84 -39.39 1.47
C GLU A 104 23.67 -40.56 0.90
N GLY A 105 24.47 -40.30 -0.13
CA GLY A 105 25.35 -41.29 -0.75
C GLY A 105 26.63 -41.56 0.04
N GLY A 106 26.85 -40.87 1.15
CA GLY A 106 28.00 -41.07 2.01
C GLY A 106 29.34 -40.67 1.40
N TYR A 107 29.35 -39.86 0.33
CA TYR A 107 30.56 -39.40 -0.35
C TYR A 107 31.50 -38.62 0.58
N LEU A 108 30.95 -37.95 1.60
CA LEU A 108 31.70 -37.13 2.55
C LEU A 108 32.47 -37.94 3.60
N HIS A 109 32.22 -39.24 3.76
CA HIS A 109 32.90 -40.06 4.79
C HIS A 109 34.42 -40.14 4.60
N HIS A 110 34.88 -39.99 3.36
CA HIS A 110 36.29 -40.07 2.98
C HIS A 110 36.90 -38.69 2.68
N VAL A 111 36.18 -37.62 2.94
CA VAL A 111 36.64 -36.24 2.74
C VAL A 111 36.94 -35.62 4.09
N ARG A 112 38.03 -34.84 4.16
CA ARG A 112 38.39 -34.11 5.38
C ARG A 112 37.28 -33.09 5.70
N ARG A 113 36.75 -33.14 6.93
CA ARG A 113 35.79 -32.15 7.42
C ARG A 113 36.35 -30.73 7.42
N ALA A 114 35.50 -29.76 7.06
CA ALA A 114 35.87 -28.35 7.11
C ALA A 114 36.23 -27.91 8.55
N SER A 115 37.27 -27.08 8.68
CA SER A 115 37.59 -26.47 9.97
C SER A 115 36.55 -25.36 10.29
N PRO A 116 36.36 -25.00 11.58
CA PRO A 116 35.47 -23.90 11.94
C PRO A 116 35.80 -22.58 11.25
N GLN A 117 37.09 -22.33 11.02
CA GLN A 117 37.59 -21.15 10.30
C GLN A 117 37.22 -21.19 8.81
N ALA A 118 37.30 -22.37 8.19
CA ALA A 118 36.93 -22.54 6.79
C ALA A 118 35.41 -22.40 6.59
N MET A 119 34.60 -22.97 7.50
CA MET A 119 33.15 -22.79 7.49
C MET A 119 32.74 -21.32 7.65
N ALA A 120 33.42 -20.58 8.53
CA ALA A 120 33.19 -19.14 8.65
C ALA A 120 33.53 -18.34 7.38
N GLY A 121 34.39 -18.88 6.51
CA GLY A 121 34.71 -18.34 5.18
C GLY A 121 33.77 -18.80 4.07
N GLY A 122 32.70 -19.56 4.38
CA GLY A 122 31.77 -20.11 3.40
C GLY A 122 32.25 -21.40 2.73
N TYR A 123 33.31 -22.04 3.24
CA TYR A 123 33.79 -23.32 2.74
C TYR A 123 33.13 -24.50 3.44
N SER A 124 32.88 -25.57 2.69
CA SER A 124 32.32 -26.85 3.13
C SER A 124 33.06 -28.00 2.43
N GLU A 125 33.21 -29.14 3.10
CA GLU A 125 33.80 -30.36 2.53
C GLU A 125 33.13 -30.84 1.23
N HIS A 126 31.86 -30.47 1.03
CA HIS A 126 31.10 -30.74 -0.18
C HIS A 126 31.78 -30.16 -1.43
N TYR A 127 32.35 -28.94 -1.34
CA TYR A 127 33.06 -28.32 -2.45
C TYR A 127 34.29 -29.13 -2.86
N ALA A 128 35.06 -29.65 -1.89
CA ALA A 128 36.20 -30.50 -2.20
C ALA A 128 35.78 -31.83 -2.84
N CYS A 129 34.70 -32.44 -2.33
CA CYS A 129 34.18 -33.69 -2.87
C CYS A 129 33.73 -33.54 -4.33
N LEU A 130 32.84 -32.57 -4.60
CA LEU A 130 32.35 -32.30 -5.95
C LEU A 130 33.47 -31.95 -6.91
N ARG A 131 34.45 -31.16 -6.46
CA ARG A 131 35.59 -30.79 -7.30
C ARG A 131 36.42 -32.00 -7.69
N ALA A 132 36.72 -32.88 -6.73
CA ALA A 132 37.47 -34.11 -6.99
C ALA A 132 36.74 -35.04 -7.96
N LEU A 133 35.42 -35.19 -7.81
CA LEU A 133 34.58 -35.97 -8.71
C LEU A 133 34.56 -35.38 -10.12
N GLN A 134 34.36 -34.06 -10.24
CA GLN A 134 34.36 -33.37 -11.53
C GLN A 134 35.71 -33.53 -12.24
N ASP A 135 36.83 -33.33 -11.53
CA ASP A 135 38.17 -33.47 -12.10
C ASP A 135 38.43 -34.92 -12.55
N PHE A 136 38.07 -35.92 -11.73
CA PHE A 136 38.19 -37.33 -12.10
C PHE A 136 37.38 -37.67 -13.36
N MET A 137 36.10 -37.31 -13.41
CA MET A 137 35.24 -37.64 -14.55
C MET A 137 35.68 -36.91 -15.82
N SER A 138 36.12 -35.65 -15.69
CA SER A 138 36.58 -34.85 -16.83
C SER A 138 37.85 -35.44 -17.44
N SER A 139 38.77 -35.94 -16.61
CA SER A 139 39.97 -36.64 -17.06
C SER A 139 39.67 -37.99 -17.72
N HIS A 140 38.73 -38.76 -17.17
CA HIS A 140 38.51 -40.15 -17.57
C HIS A 140 37.60 -40.32 -18.79
N PHE A 141 36.75 -39.33 -19.12
CA PHE A 141 35.78 -39.41 -20.22
C PHE A 141 36.25 -38.70 -21.50
N LEU A 142 37.30 -37.87 -21.41
CA LEU A 142 37.93 -37.16 -22.54
C LEU A 142 39.22 -37.84 -23.02
N SER A 143 39.59 -39.00 -22.46
CA SER A 143 40.67 -39.89 -22.93
C SER A 143 40.13 -41.05 -23.74
#